data_AF-A0A9E0HB84-F1
#
_entry.id   AF-A0A9E0HB84-F1
#
_cell.length_a   1.000
_cell.length_b   1.000
_cell.length_c   1.000
_cell.angle_alpha   90.00
_cell.angle_beta   90.00
_cell.angle_gamma   90.00
#
_symmetry.space_group_name_H-M   'P 1'
#
loop_
_entity.id
_entity.type
_entity.pdbx_description
1 polymer ?
#
loop_
_entity_poly.entity_id
_entity_poly.type
_entity_poly.pdbx_seq_one_letter_code
_entity_poly.pdbx_strand_id
1 'polypeptide(L)'
;MRLARVCSLALVAAASCDGAVGEDDPGPLENVLCEAPLTVSGSFTSSVTPAPTADQGCVPPGTWTVNVAVAGNGDCSSVEVLPTYTVQVVNTAPAGERPNHEITLTNAPSGADVDASINASGNGACNLALDVLTAAPTAGQFHLVAVRAYFDPIDGATRTVMAGPDSRYQLWKQRP
;
A
#
# COMPACT_ATOMS: atom_id res chain seq x y z
N MET A 1 22.60 22.37 41.56
CA MET A 1 22.44 21.46 42.71
C MET A 1 22.72 20.04 42.23
N ARG A 2 23.89 19.48 42.56
CA ARG A 2 24.31 18.14 42.15
C ARG A 2 23.89 17.16 43.24
N LEU A 3 23.02 16.19 42.93
CA LEU A 3 22.82 15.01 43.78
C LEU A 3 23.64 13.86 43.22
N ALA A 4 24.69 13.49 43.95
CA ALA A 4 25.46 12.28 43.73
C ALA A 4 24.62 11.06 44.13
N ARG A 5 24.52 10.07 43.24
CA ARG A 5 24.05 8.72 43.62
C ARG A 5 25.26 7.82 43.81
N VAL A 6 25.37 7.36 45.06
CA VAL A 6 26.31 6.35 45.55
C VAL A 6 25.99 5.03 44.84
N CYS A 7 26.97 4.48 44.13
CA CYS A 7 26.90 3.14 43.57
C CYS A 7 27.57 2.19 44.59
N SER A 8 26.77 1.53 45.42
CA SER A 8 27.25 0.46 46.30
C SER A 8 27.46 -0.80 45.46
N LEU A 9 28.73 -1.22 45.30
CA LEU A 9 29.07 -2.53 44.77
C LEU A 9 28.86 -3.61 45.84
N ALA A 10 28.01 -4.59 45.54
CA ALA A 10 28.02 -5.90 46.20
C ALA A 10 27.67 -7.00 45.18
N LEU A 11 28.37 -8.11 45.35
CA LEU A 11 28.56 -9.26 44.45
C LEU A 11 27.29 -9.98 43.95
N VAL A 12 27.29 -10.23 42.63
CA VAL A 12 26.89 -11.44 41.87
C VAL A 12 25.59 -12.14 42.27
N ALA A 13 24.51 -11.81 41.54
CA ALA A 13 23.52 -12.77 41.07
C ALA A 13 23.01 -12.28 39.71
N ALA A 14 22.99 -13.17 38.71
CA ALA A 14 22.61 -12.87 37.34
C ALA A 14 21.19 -12.30 37.26
N ALA A 15 21.08 -11.05 36.82
CA ALA A 15 19.84 -10.47 36.31
C ALA A 15 20.22 -9.65 35.08
N SER A 16 19.99 -10.24 33.92
CA SER A 16 19.98 -9.57 32.63
C SER A 16 18.93 -8.46 32.68
N CYS A 17 19.36 -7.22 32.90
CA CYS A 17 18.61 -6.05 32.47
C CYS A 17 18.90 -5.85 30.98
N ASP A 18 18.46 -6.82 30.15
CA ASP A 18 18.20 -6.56 28.75
C ASP A 18 17.11 -5.51 28.73
N GLY A 19 17.49 -4.27 28.43
CA GLY A 19 16.57 -3.25 27.98
C GLY A 19 16.03 -3.72 26.64
N ALA A 20 15.00 -4.56 26.67
CA ALA A 20 14.10 -4.72 25.55
C ALA A 20 13.55 -3.32 25.27
N VAL A 21 14.13 -2.68 24.26
CA VAL A 21 13.42 -1.69 23.46
C VAL A 21 12.12 -2.37 23.08
N GLY A 22 11.03 -1.96 23.73
CA GLY A 22 9.71 -2.39 23.30
C GLY A 22 9.60 -2.00 21.84
N GLU A 23 9.61 -3.00 20.97
CA GLU A 23 9.07 -2.85 19.65
C GLU A 23 7.66 -2.30 19.90
N ASP A 24 7.40 -1.08 19.43
CA ASP A 24 6.05 -0.53 19.28
C ASP A 24 5.33 -1.46 18.30
N ASP A 25 4.95 -2.64 18.79
CA ASP A 25 4.07 -3.56 18.13
C ASP A 25 2.76 -2.78 18.01
N PRO A 26 2.34 -2.36 16.80
CA PRO A 26 1.12 -1.61 16.64
C PRO A 26 0.00 -2.51 17.15
N GLY A 27 -0.48 -2.21 18.36
CA GLY A 27 -1.58 -2.94 18.96
C GLY A 27 -2.73 -3.08 17.98
N PRO A 28 -3.56 -4.14 18.10
CA PRO A 28 -4.62 -4.43 17.16
C PRO A 28 -5.42 -3.15 16.87
N LEU A 29 -5.46 -2.74 15.60
CA LEU A 29 -6.13 -1.51 15.16
C LEU A 29 -7.55 -1.51 15.74
N GLU A 30 -7.81 -0.68 16.77
CA GLU A 30 -8.98 -0.81 17.67
C GLU A 30 -10.36 -0.68 16.98
N ASN A 31 -10.35 -0.40 15.67
CA ASN A 31 -11.55 -0.21 14.85
C ASN A 31 -11.67 -1.20 13.68
N VAL A 32 -10.69 -2.10 13.48
CA VAL A 32 -10.78 -3.15 12.47
C VAL A 32 -11.61 -4.31 13.03
N LEU A 33 -12.74 -4.57 12.41
CA LEU A 33 -13.67 -5.64 12.75
C LEU A 33 -13.24 -6.99 12.17
N CYS A 34 -12.61 -6.98 10.99
CA CYS A 34 -12.00 -8.16 10.40
C CYS A 34 -10.97 -7.77 9.33
N GLU A 35 -10.05 -8.68 9.02
CA GLU A 35 -9.04 -8.53 7.98
C GLU A 35 -8.93 -9.81 7.14
N ALA A 36 -8.68 -9.65 5.84
CA ALA A 36 -8.45 -10.73 4.90
C ALA A 36 -7.27 -10.41 3.96
N PRO A 37 -6.27 -11.30 3.81
CA PRO A 37 -5.18 -11.10 2.87
C PRO A 37 -5.64 -11.19 1.41
N LEU A 38 -5.03 -10.37 0.55
CA LEU A 38 -5.29 -10.34 -0.88
C LEU A 38 -4.07 -10.81 -1.66
N THR A 39 -4.25 -11.69 -2.64
CA THR A 39 -3.27 -11.89 -3.70
C THR A 39 -3.47 -10.84 -4.78
N VAL A 40 -2.38 -10.20 -5.19
CA VAL A 40 -2.35 -9.21 -6.26
C VAL A 40 -1.54 -9.76 -7.43
N SER A 41 -2.03 -9.52 -8.64
CA SER A 41 -1.32 -9.75 -9.90
C SER A 41 -1.74 -8.69 -10.92
N GLY A 42 -1.14 -8.64 -12.10
CA GLY A 42 -1.55 -7.63 -13.07
C GLY A 42 -0.59 -7.41 -14.22
N SER A 43 -0.80 -6.28 -14.90
CA SER A 43 0.03 -5.80 -16.01
C SER A 43 0.01 -4.29 -16.10
N PHE A 44 1.07 -3.71 -16.66
CA PHE A 44 1.15 -2.30 -17.02
C PHE A 44 1.31 -2.14 -18.53
N THR A 45 0.45 -1.33 -19.14
CA THR A 45 0.58 -0.94 -20.55
C THR A 45 0.93 0.54 -20.63
N SER A 46 2.12 0.85 -21.14
CA SER A 46 2.56 2.24 -21.31
C SER A 46 1.82 2.91 -22.47
N SER A 47 1.42 4.18 -22.31
CA SER A 47 0.85 4.99 -23.40
C SER A 47 1.90 5.69 -24.26
N VAL A 48 3.15 5.68 -23.80
CA VAL A 48 4.33 6.21 -24.48
C VAL A 48 5.44 5.16 -24.50
N THR A 49 6.40 5.24 -25.43
CA THR A 49 7.64 4.47 -25.27
C THR A 49 8.37 5.01 -24.04
N PRO A 50 8.62 4.21 -22.98
CA PRO A 50 9.39 4.69 -21.84
C PRO A 50 10.78 5.08 -22.33
N ALA A 51 11.14 6.36 -22.22
CA ALA A 51 12.50 6.81 -22.42
C ALA A 51 13.18 6.72 -21.06
N PRO A 52 14.15 5.81 -20.86
CA PRO A 52 14.77 5.61 -19.56
C PRO A 52 15.69 6.81 -19.27
N THR A 53 15.13 7.87 -18.72
CA THR A 53 15.90 8.90 -18.03
C THR A 53 15.47 8.94 -16.58
N ALA A 54 16.46 9.05 -15.69
CA ALA A 54 16.26 9.13 -14.24
C ALA A 54 15.30 10.27 -13.82
N ASP A 55 15.03 11.21 -14.73
CA ASP A 55 14.23 12.41 -14.53
C ASP A 55 12.71 12.18 -14.55
N GLN A 56 12.21 11.06 -15.11
CA GLN A 56 10.77 10.82 -15.20
C GLN A 56 10.15 10.19 -13.94
N GLY A 57 10.97 9.69 -13.01
CA GLY A 57 10.49 8.99 -11.83
C GLY A 57 9.66 7.74 -12.18
N CYS A 58 9.08 7.10 -11.18
CA CYS A 58 8.40 5.81 -11.36
C CYS A 58 6.89 5.93 -11.58
N VAL A 59 6.48 6.97 -12.30
CA VAL A 59 5.06 7.23 -12.60
C VAL A 59 4.87 7.24 -14.11
N PRO A 60 5.12 6.12 -14.82
CA PRO A 60 5.01 6.10 -16.27
C PRO A 60 3.55 6.31 -16.68
N PRO A 61 3.26 7.24 -17.62
CA PRO A 61 1.94 7.37 -18.21
C PRO A 61 1.51 6.06 -18.87
N GLY A 62 0.29 5.63 -18.61
CA GLY A 62 -0.23 4.36 -19.08
C GLY A 62 -1.38 3.82 -18.23
N THR A 63 -1.69 2.56 -18.46
CA THR A 63 -2.77 1.84 -17.80
C THR A 63 -2.20 0.72 -16.95
N TRP A 64 -2.51 0.77 -15.66
CA TRP A 64 -2.24 -0.29 -14.70
C TRP A 64 -3.50 -1.12 -14.52
N THR A 65 -3.43 -2.41 -14.85
CA THR A 65 -4.51 -3.37 -14.60
C THR A 65 -4.07 -4.27 -13.46
N VAL A 66 -4.73 -4.12 -12.32
CA VAL A 66 -4.45 -4.84 -11.09
C VAL A 66 -5.56 -5.85 -10.83
N ASN A 67 -5.23 -7.14 -10.87
CA ASN A 67 -6.13 -8.22 -10.51
C ASN A 67 -5.96 -8.54 -9.03
N VAL A 68 -7.09 -8.69 -8.34
CA VAL A 68 -7.16 -8.95 -6.91
C VAL A 68 -7.97 -10.21 -6.70
N ALA A 69 -7.46 -11.10 -5.85
CA ALA A 69 -8.21 -12.24 -5.35
C ALA A 69 -8.01 -12.36 -3.84
N VAL A 70 -9.02 -12.84 -3.14
CA VAL A 70 -8.95 -13.09 -1.70
C VAL A 70 -8.12 -14.36 -1.48
N ALA A 71 -6.97 -14.23 -0.81
CA ALA A 71 -6.08 -15.35 -0.54
C ALA A 71 -6.67 -16.28 0.54
N GLY A 72 -7.39 -15.69 1.47
CA GLY A 72 -8.17 -16.35 2.51
C GLY A 72 -9.02 -15.30 3.21
N ASN A 73 -10.17 -15.69 3.75
CA ASN A 73 -11.08 -14.73 4.36
C ASN A 73 -10.60 -14.23 5.74
N GLY A 74 -9.55 -14.83 6.31
CA GLY A 74 -9.11 -14.51 7.67
C GLY A 74 -10.26 -14.64 8.67
N ASP A 75 -10.46 -13.59 9.46
CA ASP A 75 -11.57 -13.46 10.42
C ASP A 75 -12.86 -12.91 9.80
N CYS A 76 -12.86 -12.61 8.49
CA CYS A 76 -14.04 -12.12 7.79
C CYS A 76 -14.96 -13.27 7.36
N SER A 77 -16.27 -13.17 7.59
CA SER A 77 -17.24 -14.17 7.12
C SER A 77 -17.48 -14.11 5.60
N SER A 78 -17.34 -12.93 5.02
CA SER A 78 -17.44 -12.67 3.57
C SER A 78 -16.69 -11.39 3.23
N VAL A 79 -15.92 -11.41 2.13
CA VAL A 79 -15.14 -10.28 1.64
C VAL A 79 -15.73 -9.82 0.31
N GLU A 80 -16.07 -8.54 0.21
CA GLU A 80 -16.57 -7.93 -1.02
C GLU A 80 -15.47 -7.07 -1.64
N VAL A 81 -14.75 -7.63 -2.61
CA VAL A 81 -13.68 -6.95 -3.35
C VAL A 81 -13.93 -7.07 -4.85
N LEU A 82 -13.59 -6.03 -5.61
CA LEU A 82 -13.60 -6.13 -7.06
C LEU A 82 -12.46 -7.04 -7.53
N PRO A 83 -12.69 -7.91 -8.53
CA PRO A 83 -11.65 -8.81 -9.03
C PRO A 83 -10.55 -8.06 -9.80
N THR A 84 -10.84 -6.85 -10.27
CA THR A 84 -9.90 -6.03 -11.07
C THR A 84 -10.07 -4.55 -10.74
N TYR A 85 -8.95 -3.83 -10.64
CA TYR A 85 -8.85 -2.38 -10.54
C TYR A 85 -8.01 -1.86 -11.70
N THR A 86 -8.51 -0.84 -12.40
CA THR A 86 -7.82 -0.25 -13.56
C THR A 86 -7.48 1.19 -13.27
N VAL A 87 -6.19 1.47 -13.08
CA VAL A 87 -5.67 2.80 -12.78
C VAL A 87 -5.04 3.39 -14.05
N GLN A 88 -5.52 4.57 -14.44
CA GLN A 88 -4.98 5.34 -15.55
C GLN A 88 -4.05 6.42 -15.01
N VAL A 89 -2.88 6.54 -15.63
CA VAL A 89 -1.91 7.60 -15.34
C VAL A 89 -1.70 8.41 -16.61
N VAL A 90 -1.93 9.71 -16.56
CA VAL A 90 -1.73 10.62 -17.70
C VAL A 90 -0.76 11.73 -17.32
N ASN A 91 0.12 12.11 -18.26
CA ASN A 91 0.94 13.31 -18.10
C ASN A 91 0.09 14.53 -18.47
N THR A 92 -0.05 15.47 -17.54
CA THR A 92 -0.82 16.71 -17.70
C THR A 92 0.09 17.92 -17.93
N ALA A 93 1.42 17.76 -17.81
CA ALA A 93 2.36 18.85 -18.07
C ALA A 93 2.56 19.09 -19.58
N PRO A 94 2.73 20.35 -20.01
CA PRO A 94 3.13 20.69 -21.38
C PRO A 94 4.47 20.06 -21.78
N ALA A 95 4.67 19.89 -23.09
CA ALA A 95 5.93 19.37 -23.62
C ALA A 95 7.11 20.28 -23.25
N GLY A 96 8.16 19.70 -22.67
CA GLY A 96 9.37 20.42 -22.24
C GLY A 96 9.31 20.95 -20.80
N GLU A 97 8.20 20.78 -20.10
CA GLU A 97 8.08 21.10 -18.69
C GLU A 97 8.31 19.86 -17.79
N ARG A 98 8.49 20.11 -16.49
CA ARG A 98 8.60 19.04 -15.51
C ARG A 98 7.30 18.23 -15.53
N PRO A 99 7.37 16.89 -15.61
CA PRO A 99 6.17 16.06 -15.69
C PRO A 99 5.27 16.27 -14.48
N ASN A 100 3.97 16.34 -14.74
CA ASN A 100 2.92 16.33 -13.74
C ASN A 100 1.93 15.23 -14.13
N HIS A 101 1.48 14.43 -13.16
CA HIS A 101 0.68 13.26 -13.46
C HIS A 101 -0.66 13.34 -12.75
N GLU A 102 -1.70 12.97 -13.48
CA GLU A 102 -3.02 12.69 -12.92
C GLU A 102 -3.21 11.17 -12.88
N ILE A 103 -3.67 10.69 -11.72
CA ILE A 103 -3.92 9.27 -11.44
C ILE A 103 -5.41 9.10 -11.23
N THR A 104 -6.02 8.15 -11.94
CA THR A 104 -7.47 7.94 -11.91
C THR A 104 -7.81 6.46 -11.83
N LEU A 105 -8.63 6.05 -10.85
CA LEU A 105 -9.26 4.73 -10.86
C LEU A 105 -10.49 4.75 -11.77
N THR A 106 -10.41 4.06 -12.91
CA THR A 106 -11.43 4.12 -13.98
C THR A 106 -12.68 3.29 -13.71
N ASN A 107 -12.60 2.33 -12.79
CA ASN A 107 -13.70 1.42 -12.45
C ASN A 107 -14.02 1.46 -10.94
N ALA A 108 -13.90 2.65 -10.33
CA ALA A 108 -14.20 2.85 -8.92
C ALA A 108 -15.66 2.45 -8.61
N PRO A 109 -15.93 1.76 -7.47
CA PRO A 109 -17.29 1.55 -7.00
C PRO A 109 -18.02 2.89 -6.80
N SER A 110 -19.34 2.91 -7.02
CA SER A 110 -20.13 4.12 -6.81
C SER A 110 -20.07 4.55 -5.34
N GLY A 111 -19.81 5.84 -5.10
CA GLY A 111 -19.69 6.38 -3.74
C GLY A 111 -18.43 5.96 -2.98
N ALA A 112 -17.44 5.37 -3.67
CA ALA A 112 -16.15 5.07 -3.09
C ALA A 112 -15.30 6.34 -2.92
N ASP A 113 -14.61 6.42 -1.78
CA ASP A 113 -13.48 7.32 -1.58
C ASP A 113 -12.22 6.58 -2.01
N VAL A 114 -11.46 7.16 -2.93
CA VAL A 114 -10.30 6.51 -3.55
C VAL A 114 -9.06 7.36 -3.32
N ASP A 115 -8.03 6.76 -2.73
CA ASP A 115 -6.68 7.32 -2.67
C ASP A 115 -5.75 6.43 -3.51
N ALA A 116 -4.99 7.05 -4.42
CA ALA A 116 -4.08 6.36 -5.30
C ALA A 116 -2.77 7.14 -5.41
N SER A 117 -1.66 6.47 -5.15
CA SER A 117 -0.32 7.05 -5.30
C SER A 117 0.63 6.05 -5.97
N ILE A 118 1.58 6.58 -6.72
CA ILE A 118 2.65 5.80 -7.33
C ILE A 118 3.98 6.39 -6.91
N ASN A 119 4.83 5.57 -6.31
CA ASN A 119 6.12 5.99 -5.76
C ASN A 119 7.26 5.16 -6.35
N ALA A 120 8.41 5.81 -6.56
CA ALA A 120 9.64 5.12 -6.90
C ALA A 120 10.21 4.41 -5.67
N SER A 121 10.50 3.11 -5.78
CA SER A 121 11.42 2.43 -4.88
C SER A 121 12.87 2.56 -5.36
N GLY A 122 13.81 2.19 -4.49
CA GLY A 122 15.20 1.98 -4.90
C GLY A 122 15.28 1.07 -6.12
N ASN A 123 16.24 1.33 -7.02
CA ASN A 123 16.48 0.61 -8.27
C ASN A 123 15.49 0.88 -9.41
N GLY A 124 14.68 1.95 -9.36
CA GLY A 124 13.87 2.37 -10.52
C GLY A 124 12.57 1.62 -10.71
N ALA A 125 12.17 0.79 -9.74
CA ALA A 125 10.88 0.12 -9.72
C ALA A 125 9.78 0.96 -9.06
N CYS A 126 8.54 0.69 -9.46
CA CYS A 126 7.36 1.52 -9.19
C CYS A 126 6.40 0.80 -8.27
N ASN A 127 5.95 1.49 -7.22
CA ASN A 127 5.00 0.97 -6.25
C ASN A 127 3.70 1.75 -6.38
N LEU A 128 2.64 1.08 -6.80
CA LEU A 128 1.27 1.57 -6.74
C LEU A 128 0.69 1.23 -5.37
N ALA A 129 0.21 2.26 -4.66
CA ALA A 129 -0.67 2.11 -3.52
C ALA A 129 -2.05 2.62 -3.90
N LEU A 130 -3.06 1.76 -3.78
CA LEU A 130 -4.46 2.07 -4.05
C LEU A 130 -5.28 1.68 -2.83
N ASP A 131 -5.95 2.65 -2.22
CA ASP A 131 -6.87 2.46 -1.11
C ASP A 131 -8.28 2.84 -1.58
N VAL A 132 -9.19 1.87 -1.56
CA VAL A 132 -10.60 2.06 -1.94
C VAL A 132 -11.47 1.85 -0.72
N LEU A 133 -12.09 2.93 -0.26
CA LEU A 133 -12.98 2.95 0.89
C LEU A 133 -14.44 3.05 0.43
N THR A 134 -15.29 2.13 0.87
CA THR A 134 -16.75 2.17 0.61
C THR A 134 -17.54 1.99 1.90
N ALA A 135 -18.80 2.46 1.90
CA ALA A 135 -19.72 2.15 2.98
C ALA A 135 -20.10 0.67 2.97
N ALA A 136 -20.14 0.05 4.15
CA ALA A 136 -20.62 -1.32 4.29
C ALA A 136 -22.14 -1.38 4.45
N PRO A 137 -22.77 -2.56 4.24
CA PRO A 137 -24.22 -2.72 4.43
C PRO A 137 -24.68 -2.39 5.86
N THR A 138 -23.82 -2.61 6.85
CA THR A 138 -24.07 -2.25 8.24
C THR A 138 -23.79 -0.76 8.44
N ALA A 139 -24.78 -0.03 8.96
CA ALA A 139 -24.66 1.41 9.21
C ALA A 139 -23.43 1.74 10.08
N GLY A 140 -22.63 2.71 9.61
CA GLY A 140 -21.42 3.17 10.29
C GLY A 140 -20.17 2.33 10.04
N GLN A 141 -20.27 1.20 9.32
CA GLN A 141 -19.12 0.38 8.95
C GLN A 141 -18.61 0.72 7.54
N PHE A 142 -17.33 0.42 7.29
CA PHE A 142 -16.66 0.72 6.03
C PHE A 142 -15.79 -0.45 5.56
N HIS A 143 -15.82 -0.71 4.26
CA HIS A 143 -14.87 -1.62 3.61
C HIS A 143 -13.66 -0.83 3.14
N LEU A 144 -12.47 -1.24 3.52
CA LEU A 144 -11.21 -0.72 2.99
C LEU A 144 -10.53 -1.84 2.19
N VAL A 145 -10.32 -1.60 0.89
CA VAL A 145 -9.49 -2.45 0.05
C VAL A 145 -8.16 -1.73 -0.18
N ALA A 146 -7.11 -2.23 0.47
CA ALA A 146 -5.76 -1.71 0.32
C ALA A 146 -4.97 -2.62 -0.62
N VAL A 147 -4.69 -2.12 -1.82
CA VAL A 147 -3.92 -2.81 -2.86
C VAL A 147 -2.53 -2.19 -2.93
N ARG A 148 -1.51 -3.03 -2.86
CA ARG A 148 -0.11 -2.65 -3.04
C ARG A 148 0.44 -3.46 -4.20
N ALA A 149 0.89 -2.79 -5.25
CA ALA A 149 1.37 -3.45 -6.46
C ALA A 149 2.75 -2.92 -6.84
N TYR A 150 3.69 -3.84 -7.07
CA TYR A 150 5.04 -3.53 -7.54
C TYR A 150 5.15 -3.72 -9.07
N PHE A 151 5.90 -2.86 -9.74
CA PHE A 151 6.23 -2.96 -11.15
C PHE A 151 7.70 -2.61 -11.38
N ASP A 152 8.43 -3.50 -12.05
CA ASP A 152 9.80 -3.22 -12.48
C ASP A 152 9.83 -2.88 -13.98
N PRO A 153 10.15 -1.64 -14.36
CA PRO A 153 10.26 -1.23 -15.76
C PRO A 153 11.55 -1.71 -16.44
N ILE A 154 12.56 -2.18 -15.70
CA ILE A 154 13.92 -2.43 -16.22
C ILE A 154 13.97 -3.61 -17.18
N ASP A 155 13.07 -4.58 -17.07
CA ASP A 155 13.11 -5.78 -17.90
C ASP A 155 12.60 -5.58 -19.33
N GLY A 156 12.19 -4.37 -19.72
CA GLY A 156 11.60 -4.09 -21.04
C GLY A 156 10.29 -4.85 -21.29
N ALA A 157 9.80 -5.58 -20.29
CA ALA A 157 8.57 -6.34 -20.34
C ALA A 157 7.39 -5.40 -20.08
N THR A 158 6.48 -5.33 -21.05
CA THR A 158 5.12 -4.79 -20.89
C THR A 158 4.24 -5.63 -19.95
N ARG A 159 4.84 -6.59 -19.23
CA ARG A 159 4.12 -7.58 -18.43
C ARG A 159 5.00 -8.09 -17.30
N THR A 160 5.08 -7.31 -16.23
CA THR A 160 5.72 -7.73 -14.99
C THR A 160 4.65 -8.17 -13.99
N VAL A 161 4.93 -9.24 -13.25
CA VAL A 161 4.04 -9.78 -12.22
C VAL A 161 3.96 -8.75 -11.09
N MET A 162 2.81 -8.11 -10.92
CA MET A 162 2.54 -7.34 -9.72
C MET A 162 2.49 -8.29 -8.53
N ALA A 163 3.30 -8.03 -7.50
CA ALA A 163 3.21 -8.71 -6.21
C ALA A 163 2.91 -7.66 -5.14
N GLY A 164 2.13 -8.06 -4.14
CA GLY A 164 1.62 -7.17 -3.11
C GLY A 164 1.45 -7.89 -1.78
N PRO A 165 2.55 -8.21 -1.07
CA PRO A 165 2.47 -8.94 0.20
C PRO A 165 1.65 -8.20 1.26
N ASP A 166 1.56 -6.87 1.16
CA ASP A 166 0.84 -6.01 2.12
C ASP A 166 -0.61 -5.70 1.70
N SER A 167 -1.10 -6.34 0.65
CA SER A 167 -2.45 -6.11 0.14
C SER A 167 -3.48 -6.83 1.00
N ARG A 168 -4.51 -6.11 1.42
CA ARG A 168 -5.48 -6.58 2.41
C ARG A 168 -6.83 -5.92 2.22
N TYR A 169 -7.86 -6.66 2.61
CA TYR A 169 -9.19 -6.14 2.86
C TYR A 169 -9.39 -5.99 4.35
N GLN A 170 -10.02 -4.89 4.77
CA GLN A 170 -10.39 -4.64 6.15
C GLN A 170 -11.84 -4.16 6.23
N LEU A 171 -12.58 -4.66 7.23
CA LEU A 171 -13.87 -4.11 7.63
C LEU A 171 -13.66 -3.23 8.85
N TRP A 172 -14.09 -1.97 8.81
CA TRP A 172 -13.89 -1.01 9.89
C TRP A 172 -15.22 -0.64 10.56
N LYS A 173 -15.17 -0.40 11.88
CA LYS A 173 -16.30 0.04 12.72
C LYS A 173 -16.65 1.51 12.55
N GLN A 174 -15.69 2.30 12.07
CA GLN A 174 -15.81 3.71 11.75
C GLN A 174 -14.83 4.02 10.61
N ARG A 175 -14.94 5.21 10.02
CA ARG A 175 -14.05 5.61 8.93
C ARG A 175 -12.58 5.62 9.43
N PRO A 176 -11.65 4.92 8.76
CA PRO A 176 -10.24 4.89 9.13
C PRO A 176 -9.57 6.27 9.01
#